data_AF-A0A2V2S516-F1
#
_entry.id   AF-A0A2V2S516-F1
#
_cell.length_a   1.000
_cell.length_b   1.000
_cell.length_c   1.000
_cell.angle_alpha   90.00
_cell.angle_beta   90.00
_cell.angle_gamma   90.00
#
_symmetry.space_group_name_H-M   'P 1'
#
loop_
_entity.id
_entity.type
_entity.pdbx_description
1 polymer ?
#
loop_
_entity_poly.entity_id
_entity_poly.type
_entity_poly.pdbx_seq_one_letter_code
_entity_poly.pdbx_strand_id
1 'polypeptide(L)'
;MSAIVIASGTRAGAGDYSPPSAGLVGWWRGNGDATDSSGNGHDGTIEGGMGFVAGVYGQGFESGSNKRVYVPDSAAFQLSSLTIGAWANPNAPGYNFFF
;
A
#
# COMPACT_ATOMS: atom_id res chain seq x y z
N MET A 1 -7.19 -7.96 18.58
CA MET A 1 -5.75 -8.26 18.59
C MET A 1 -5.11 -7.33 17.58
N SER A 2 -4.17 -6.49 18.00
CA SER A 2 -3.54 -5.50 17.12
C SER A 2 -2.10 -5.92 16.87
N ALA A 3 -1.73 -6.13 15.61
CA ALA A 3 -0.34 -6.32 15.20
C ALA A 3 0.01 -5.19 14.23
N ILE A 4 0.92 -4.31 14.67
CA ILE A 4 1.64 -3.40 13.79
C ILE A 4 2.95 -4.08 13.44
N VAL A 5 3.18 -4.37 12.16
CA VAL A 5 4.46 -4.91 11.69
C VAL A 5 5.17 -3.80 10.93
N ILE A 6 6.22 -3.23 11.54
CA ILE A 6 7.19 -2.35 10.90
C ILE A 6 8.48 -3.15 10.83
N ALA A 7 8.93 -3.57 9.65
CA ALA A 7 10.11 -4.43 9.55
C ALA A 7 11.20 -3.87 8.61
N SER A 8 11.87 -2.78 8.97
CA SER A 8 12.96 -2.25 8.14
C SER A 8 14.01 -3.33 7.81
N GLY A 9 14.21 -3.64 6.53
CA GLY A 9 15.12 -4.70 6.07
C GLY A 9 16.06 -4.22 4.96
N THR A 10 17.33 -4.57 5.07
CA THR A 10 18.39 -4.30 4.10
C THR A 10 18.31 -5.26 2.90
N ARG A 11 18.67 -4.75 1.71
CA ARG A 11 18.49 -5.45 0.42
C ARG A 11 19.37 -6.70 0.33
N ALA A 12 18.76 -7.86 0.18
CA ALA A 12 19.33 -9.03 -0.48
C ALA A 12 18.22 -9.60 -1.38
N GLY A 13 18.56 -10.03 -2.60
CA GLY A 13 17.57 -10.50 -3.59
C GLY A 13 16.58 -11.47 -2.96
N ALA A 14 15.29 -11.11 -2.96
CA ALA A 14 14.26 -11.83 -2.19
C ALA A 14 12.92 -11.68 -2.91
N GLY A 15 12.17 -12.78 -2.98
CA GLY A 15 10.90 -12.89 -3.71
C GLY A 15 9.88 -11.82 -3.33
N ASP A 16 8.90 -11.65 -4.20
CA ASP A 16 7.78 -10.74 -3.98
C ASP A 16 7.19 -10.95 -2.58
N TYR A 17 6.97 -9.84 -1.86
CA TYR A 17 6.25 -9.89 -0.60
C TYR A 17 4.85 -10.46 -0.83
N SER A 18 4.46 -11.45 -0.03
CA SER A 18 3.10 -11.98 0.00
C SER A 18 2.45 -11.56 1.33
N PRO A 19 1.41 -10.71 1.33
CA PRO A 19 0.66 -10.43 2.54
C PRO A 19 -0.11 -11.68 3.01
N PRO A 20 -0.52 -11.74 4.29
CA PRO A 20 -1.53 -12.69 4.73
C PRO A 20 -2.79 -12.56 3.87
N SER A 21 -3.31 -13.67 3.34
CA SER A 21 -4.48 -13.67 2.45
C SER A 21 -5.82 -13.74 3.20
N ALA A 22 -5.83 -14.27 4.42
CA ALA A 22 -7.04 -14.40 5.22
C ALA A 22 -7.56 -13.01 5.65
N GLY A 23 -8.76 -12.65 5.16
CA GLY A 23 -9.38 -11.36 5.43
C GLY A 23 -8.74 -10.17 4.68
N LEU A 24 -7.88 -10.43 3.68
CA LEU A 24 -7.29 -9.38 2.85
C LEU A 24 -8.35 -8.83 1.89
N VAL A 25 -8.66 -7.54 2.02
CA VAL A 25 -9.66 -6.85 1.18
C VAL A 25 -9.01 -6.25 -0.06
N GLY A 26 -7.84 -5.63 0.06
CA GLY A 26 -7.13 -5.04 -1.09
C GLY A 26 -5.63 -4.94 -0.83
N TRP A 27 -4.83 -4.95 -1.90
CA TRP A 27 -3.37 -4.86 -1.82
C TRP A 27 -2.76 -4.13 -3.02
N TRP A 28 -2.30 -2.90 -2.79
CA TRP A 28 -1.66 -2.06 -3.80
C TRP A 28 -0.14 -2.03 -3.58
N ARG A 29 0.60 -2.65 -4.51
CA ARG A 29 2.07 -2.79 -4.40
C ARG A 29 2.85 -1.54 -4.81
N GLY A 30 2.33 -0.78 -5.77
CA GLY A 30 3.05 0.33 -6.38
C GLY A 30 4.16 -0.12 -7.35
N ASN A 31 3.99 -1.28 -7.99
CA ASN A 31 4.91 -1.83 -8.97
C ASN A 31 4.65 -1.29 -10.38
N GLY A 32 4.65 0.04 -10.52
CA GLY A 32 4.40 0.72 -11.79
C GLY A 32 2.91 0.96 -12.10
N ASP A 33 2.01 0.46 -11.27
CA ASP A 33 0.57 0.67 -11.35
C ASP A 33 -0.08 0.79 -9.96
N ALA A 34 -1.40 1.00 -9.97
CA ALA A 34 -2.26 0.96 -8.80
C ALA A 34 -3.28 -0.20 -8.88
N THR A 35 -2.91 -1.31 -9.50
CA THR A 35 -3.76 -2.50 -9.59
C THR A 35 -3.82 -3.21 -8.24
N ASP A 36 -5.01 -3.70 -7.88
CA ASP A 36 -5.23 -4.49 -6.69
C ASP A 36 -4.69 -5.92 -6.90
N SER A 37 -3.55 -6.18 -6.28
CA SER A 37 -2.86 -7.47 -6.34
C SER A 37 -3.48 -8.52 -5.41
N SER A 38 -4.54 -8.20 -4.63
CA SER A 38 -5.27 -9.19 -3.84
C SER A 38 -6.16 -10.11 -4.69
N GLY A 39 -6.52 -9.66 -5.91
CA GLY A 39 -7.45 -10.36 -6.80
C GLY A 39 -8.93 -10.05 -6.55
N ASN A 40 -9.25 -9.11 -5.64
CA ASN A 40 -10.62 -8.74 -5.32
C ASN A 40 -11.20 -7.63 -6.21
N GLY A 41 -10.39 -7.05 -7.10
CA GLY A 41 -10.84 -6.11 -8.12
C GLY A 41 -11.02 -4.67 -7.62
N HIS A 42 -10.31 -4.29 -6.55
CA HIS A 42 -10.32 -2.93 -6.02
C HIS A 42 -9.23 -2.05 -6.65
N ASP A 43 -9.15 -2.04 -7.97
CA ASP A 43 -8.13 -1.27 -8.68
C ASP A 43 -8.22 0.22 -8.36
N GLY A 44 -7.07 0.80 -8.08
CA GLY A 44 -6.94 2.23 -7.83
C GLY A 44 -6.59 3.01 -9.10
N THR A 45 -6.84 4.31 -9.05
CA THR A 45 -6.40 5.27 -10.07
C THR A 45 -5.30 6.15 -9.51
N ILE A 46 -4.26 6.38 -10.30
CA ILE A 46 -3.18 7.30 -9.95
C ILE A 46 -3.64 8.74 -10.21
N GLU A 47 -3.57 9.59 -9.20
CA GLU A 47 -3.91 11.00 -9.31
C GLU A 47 -2.70 11.91 -8.99
N GLY A 48 -2.73 13.13 -9.54
CA GLY A 48 -1.73 14.16 -9.27
C GLY A 48 -0.35 13.90 -9.88
N GLY A 49 -0.26 13.00 -10.88
CA GLY A 49 1.01 12.63 -11.50
C GLY A 49 1.95 11.90 -10.55
N MET A 50 1.39 11.04 -9.67
CA MET A 50 2.19 10.22 -8.76
C MET A 50 3.10 9.26 -9.55
N GLY A 51 4.37 9.24 -9.18
CA GLY A 51 5.39 8.39 -9.80
C GLY A 51 5.65 7.12 -9.01
N PHE A 52 6.70 6.41 -9.43
CA PHE A 52 7.16 5.17 -8.79
C PHE A 52 8.66 5.22 -8.58
N VAL A 53 9.10 4.84 -7.38
CA VAL A 53 10.51 4.81 -6.99
C VAL A 53 10.86 3.44 -6.42
N ALA A 54 12.14 3.12 -6.27
CA ALA A 54 12.55 1.86 -5.66
C ALA A 54 11.97 1.72 -4.24
N GLY A 55 11.26 0.61 -3.99
CA GLY A 55 10.66 0.26 -2.71
C GLY A 55 11.41 -0.86 -1.99
N VAL A 56 10.80 -1.38 -0.92
CA VAL A 56 11.33 -2.56 -0.17
C VAL A 56 11.29 -3.81 -1.05
N TYR A 57 10.19 -4.01 -1.78
CA TYR A 57 9.99 -5.09 -2.74
C TYR A 57 9.56 -4.48 -4.08
N GLY A 58 10.47 -4.43 -5.06
CA GLY A 58 10.18 -3.81 -6.36
C GLY A 58 10.13 -2.28 -6.29
N GLN A 59 9.06 -1.68 -6.82
CA GLN A 59 8.79 -0.25 -6.76
C GLN A 59 7.71 0.04 -5.70
N GLY A 60 7.69 1.28 -5.24
CA GLY A 60 6.62 1.81 -4.40
C GLY A 60 6.14 3.15 -4.93
N PHE A 61 4.98 3.60 -4.44
CA PHE A 61 4.41 4.88 -4.79
C PHE A 61 5.28 6.04 -4.30
N GLU A 62 5.60 6.96 -5.21
CA GLU A 62 6.24 8.23 -4.86
C GLU A 62 5.18 9.29 -4.54
N SER A 63 4.61 9.18 -3.33
CA SER A 63 3.59 10.10 -2.84
C SER A 63 4.20 11.47 -2.46
N GLY A 64 3.32 12.46 -2.30
CA GLY A 64 3.66 13.84 -2.00
C GLY A 64 2.41 14.71 -2.04
N SER A 65 2.58 16.03 -1.98
CA SER A 65 1.46 16.97 -2.03
C SER A 65 0.58 16.72 -3.25
N ASN A 66 -0.73 16.55 -3.02
CA ASN A 66 -1.76 16.29 -4.04
C ASN A 66 -1.56 15.01 -4.87
N LYS A 67 -0.78 14.04 -4.39
CA LYS A 67 -0.56 12.74 -5.05
C LYS A 67 -1.18 11.62 -4.23
N ARG A 68 -2.00 10.78 -4.87
CA ARG A 68 -2.65 9.63 -4.21
C ARG A 68 -2.98 8.52 -5.19
N VAL A 69 -3.19 7.34 -4.64
CA VAL A 69 -4.03 6.32 -5.26
C VAL A 69 -5.47 6.59 -4.79
N TYR A 70 -6.38 6.81 -5.74
CA TYR A 70 -7.80 6.87 -5.45
C TYR A 70 -8.42 5.49 -5.71
N VAL A 71 -9.02 4.90 -4.67
CA VAL A 71 -9.77 3.64 -4.75
C VAL A 71 -11.25 3.97 -4.54
N PRO A 72 -12.13 3.65 -5.51
CA PRO A 72 -13.57 3.86 -5.34
C PRO A 72 -14.13 3.06 -4.16
N ASP A 73 -15.13 3.62 -3.47
CA ASP A 73 -15.82 2.93 -2.38
C ASP A 73 -16.58 1.69 -2.88
N SER A 74 -16.75 0.70 -2.01
CA SER A 74 -17.47 -0.54 -2.30
C SER A 74 -18.01 -1.17 -1.01
N ALA A 75 -18.96 -2.09 -1.13
CA ALA A 75 -19.48 -2.83 0.02
C ALA A 75 -18.38 -3.60 0.78
N ALA A 76 -17.28 -3.95 0.11
CA ALA A 76 -16.14 -4.63 0.75
C ALA A 76 -15.38 -3.74 1.74
N PHE A 77 -15.51 -2.41 1.65
CA PHE A 77 -14.89 -1.45 2.56
C PHE A 77 -15.79 -1.05 3.74
N GLN A 78 -17.01 -1.58 3.83
CA GLN A 78 -17.92 -1.38 4.96
C GLN A 78 -17.55 -2.30 6.12
N LEU A 79 -16.37 -2.07 6.70
CA LEU A 79 -15.74 -2.94 7.68
C LEU A 79 -16.18 -2.62 9.12
N SER A 80 -16.37 -3.65 9.93
CA SER A 80 -16.56 -3.52 11.39
C SER A 80 -15.24 -3.47 12.17
N SER A 81 -14.15 -3.93 11.53
CA SER A 81 -12.79 -3.87 12.05
C SER A 81 -11.81 -3.72 10.90
N LEU A 82 -10.78 -2.89 11.08
CA LEU A 82 -9.80 -2.56 10.05
C LEU A 82 -8.38 -2.90 10.52
N THR A 83 -7.58 -3.47 9.63
CA THR A 83 -6.13 -3.62 9.79
C THR A 83 -5.47 -3.15 8.50
N ILE A 84 -4.44 -2.30 8.62
CA ILE A 84 -3.66 -1.79 7.50
C ILE A 84 -2.19 -2.12 7.76
N GLY A 85 -1.49 -2.62 6.74
CA GLY A 85 -0.05 -2.85 6.74
C GLY A 85 0.61 -2.16 5.55
N ALA A 86 1.73 -1.49 5.78
CA ALA A 86 2.45 -0.78 4.72
C ALA A 86 3.94 -0.63 5.04
N TRP A 87 4.74 -0.51 3.97
CA TRP A 87 6.09 0.01 4.02
C TRP A 87 6.06 1.50 3.72
N ALA A 88 6.62 2.32 4.61
CA ALA A 88 6.67 3.77 4.42
C ALA A 88 8.09 4.30 4.62
N ASN A 89 8.48 5.26 3.80
CA ASN A 89 9.72 6.01 3.93
C ASN A 89 9.42 7.52 3.99
N PRO A 90 9.12 8.07 5.17
CA PRO A 90 8.83 9.49 5.33
C PRO A 90 10.09 10.32 5.07
N ASN A 91 10.01 11.31 4.18
CA ASN A 91 11.12 12.20 3.83
C ASN A 91 11.09 13.56 4.57
N ALA A 92 10.12 13.76 5.45
CA ALA A 92 9.97 14.94 6.29
C ALA A 92 9.31 14.58 7.64
N PRO A 93 9.49 15.39 8.69
CA PRO A 93 8.75 15.24 9.93
C PRO A 93 7.25 15.41 9.66
N GLY A 94 6.45 14.44 10.08
CA GLY A 94 5.00 14.46 9.87
C GLY A 94 4.34 13.22 10.47
N TYR A 95 3.02 13.24 10.49
CA TYR A 95 2.22 12.10 10.90
C TYR A 95 1.85 11.25 9.68
N ASN A 96 1.98 9.93 9.80
CA ASN A 96 1.40 9.00 8.86
C ASN A 96 0.01 8.63 9.38
N PHE A 97 -1.03 9.03 8.65
CA PHE A 97 -2.40 8.71 8.99
C PHE A 97 -2.92 7.62 8.05
N PHE A 98 -3.52 6.59 8.64
CA PHE A 98 -4.18 5.49 7.92
C PHE A 98 -5.59 5.37 8.49
N PHE A 99 -6.53 6.16 7.97
CA PHE A 99 -7.96 6.06 8.27
C PHE A 99 -8.80 6.56 7.10
#